data_AF-A0A3M6GUZ3-F1
#
_entry.id   AF-A0A3M6GUZ3-F1
#
_cell.length_a   1.000
_cell.length_b   1.000
_cell.length_c   1.000
_cell.angle_alpha   90.00
_cell.angle_beta   90.00
_cell.angle_gamma   90.00
#
_symmetry.space_group_name_H-M   'P 1'
#
loop_
_entity.id
_entity.type
_entity.pdbx_description
1 polymer ?
#
loop_
_entity_poly.entity_id
_entity_poly.type
_entity_poly.pdbx_seq_one_letter_code
_entity_poly.pdbx_strand_id
1 'polypeptide(L)'
;MRRWLMAGVITATCLGLFWVSLFALSSFSIRQVDAWNGLFTQGREGGNIAYIVAQLRVPRALCAALVGACLGVAGALMQGITRNRLASPSLFGVTAGAALGLALFSTGLVALPFPGG
;
A
#
# COMPACT_ATOMS: atom_id res chain seq x y z
N MET A 1 -7.61 30.04 2.69
CA MET A 1 -6.50 29.60 3.56
C MET A 1 -6.71 28.25 4.25
N ARG A 2 -7.80 28.01 5.00
CA ARG A 2 -8.01 26.77 5.80
C ARG A 2 -7.91 25.43 5.05
N ARG A 3 -8.35 25.35 3.80
CA ARG A 3 -8.29 24.11 2.98
C ARG A 3 -6.86 23.69 2.63
N TRP A 4 -5.98 24.66 2.37
CA TRP A 4 -4.57 24.41 2.07
C TRP A 4 -3.81 23.95 3.32
N LEU A 5 -4.14 24.50 4.49
CA LEU A 5 -3.60 24.04 5.77
C LEU A 5 -4.00 22.58 6.06
N MET A 6 -5.27 22.23 5.87
CA MET A 6 -5.76 20.87 6.08
C MET A 6 -5.09 19.86 5.12
N ALA A 7 -4.95 20.23 3.84
CA ALA A 7 -4.24 19.41 2.86
C ALA A 7 -2.77 19.19 3.28
N GLY A 8 -2.08 20.25 3.72
CA GLY A 8 -0.71 20.15 4.21
C GLY A 8 -0.56 19.22 5.41
N VAL A 9 -1.47 19.29 6.39
CA VAL A 9 -1.45 18.41 7.57
C VAL A 9 -1.66 16.95 7.20
N ILE A 10 -2.60 16.66 6.29
CA ILE A 10 -2.86 15.28 5.82
C ILE A 10 -1.62 14.73 5.12
N THR A 11 -1.04 15.50 4.19
CA THR A 11 0.16 15.08 3.46
C THR A 11 1.35 14.85 4.41
N ALA A 12 1.58 15.76 5.36
CA ALA A 12 2.65 15.62 6.36
C ALA A 12 2.45 14.36 7.23
N THR A 13 1.21 14.09 7.64
CA THR A 13 0.87 12.89 8.43
C THR A 13 1.12 11.63 7.61
N CYS A 14 0.70 11.57 6.35
CA CYS A 14 0.95 10.42 5.47
C CYS A 14 2.45 10.17 5.26
N LEU A 15 3.24 11.24 5.04
CA LEU A 15 4.69 11.13 4.89
C LEU A 15 5.36 10.65 6.18
N GLY A 16 4.92 11.15 7.34
CA GLY A 16 5.40 10.70 8.64
C GLY A 16 5.10 9.22 8.89
N LEU A 17 3.87 8.78 8.60
CA LEU A 17 3.48 7.37 8.73
C LEU A 17 4.25 6.47 7.77
N PHE A 18 4.46 6.91 6.52
CA PHE A 18 5.28 6.18 5.56
C PHE A 18 6.71 6.02 6.08
N TRP A 19 7.32 7.11 6.56
CA TRP A 19 8.68 7.08 7.11
C TRP A 19 8.78 6.11 8.30
N VAL A 20 7.89 6.26 9.29
CA VAL A 20 7.85 5.42 10.48
C VAL A 20 7.65 3.94 10.12
N SER A 21 6.81 3.63 9.14
CA SER A 21 6.55 2.26 8.66
C SER A 21 7.81 1.54 8.15
N LEU A 22 8.83 2.26 7.68
CA LEU A 22 10.06 1.64 7.16
C LEU A 22 10.87 0.94 8.26
N PHE A 23 10.79 1.39 9.52
CA PHE A 23 11.60 0.88 10.63
C PHE A 23 10.78 0.45 11.86
N ALA A 24 9.63 1.05 12.10
CA ALA A 24 8.74 0.66 13.19
C ALA A 24 8.09 -0.69 12.88
N LEU A 25 8.06 -1.61 13.86
CA LEU A 25 7.51 -2.98 13.75
C LEU A 25 8.43 -4.02 13.08
N SER A 26 9.75 -3.85 13.17
CA SER A 26 10.69 -4.84 12.68
C SER A 26 11.17 -5.80 13.77
N SER A 27 11.14 -7.11 13.50
CA SER A 27 11.83 -8.12 14.32
C SER A 27 13.36 -8.02 14.23
N PHE A 28 13.87 -7.28 13.22
CA PHE A 28 15.28 -6.96 13.04
C PHE A 28 15.55 -5.50 13.42
N SER A 29 16.65 -5.22 14.11
CA SER A 29 17.04 -3.86 14.47
C SER A 29 17.43 -3.07 13.21
N ILE A 30 16.48 -2.30 12.66
CA ILE A 30 16.71 -1.44 11.50
C ILE A 30 17.08 -0.06 12.03
N ARG A 31 18.29 0.40 11.74
CA ARG A 31 18.69 1.75 12.11
C ARG A 31 18.11 2.73 11.10
N GLN A 32 17.88 3.97 11.54
CA GLN A 32 17.36 5.02 10.67
C GLN A 32 18.25 5.28 9.43
N VAL A 33 19.55 5.02 9.55
CA VAL A 33 20.50 5.09 8.42
C VAL A 33 20.23 4.01 7.36
N ASP A 34 19.82 2.81 7.75
CA ASP A 34 19.51 1.73 6.80
C ASP A 34 18.24 2.03 6.01
N ALA A 35 17.27 2.71 6.65
CA ALA A 35 16.06 3.18 5.98
C ALA A 35 16.36 4.29 4.96
N TRP A 36 17.25 5.22 5.30
CA TRP A 36 17.74 6.24 4.39
C TRP A 36 18.47 5.62 3.19
N ASN A 37 19.41 4.71 3.44
CA ASN A 37 20.17 4.02 2.41
C ASN A 37 19.27 3.12 1.54
N GLY A 38 18.25 2.50 2.13
CA GLY A 38 17.25 1.72 1.39
C GLY A 38 16.48 2.54 0.37
N LEU A 39 16.14 3.80 0.69
CA LEU A 39 15.43 4.69 -0.22
C LEU A 39 16.31 5.28 -1.32
N PHE A 40 17.49 5.80 -0.97
CA PHE A 40 18.31 6.57 -1.92
C PHE A 40 19.39 5.75 -2.63
N THR A 41 19.99 4.78 -1.94
CA THR A 41 21.05 3.92 -2.52
C THR A 41 20.54 2.55 -2.96
N GLN A 42 19.23 2.32 -2.84
CA GLN A 42 18.57 1.03 -3.11
C GLN A 42 19.23 -0.15 -2.36
N GLY A 43 19.81 0.12 -1.18
CA GLY A 43 20.52 -0.89 -0.39
C GLY A 43 21.93 -1.25 -0.86
N ARG A 44 22.51 -0.58 -1.86
CA ARG A 44 23.89 -0.84 -2.33
C ARG A 44 24.96 -0.54 -1.28
N GLU A 45 24.75 0.48 -0.46
CA GLU A 45 25.76 0.96 0.50
C GLU A 45 25.46 0.57 1.96
N GLY A 46 24.29 -0.04 2.24
CA GLY A 46 23.80 -0.30 3.60
C GLY A 46 23.67 -1.79 3.99
N GLY A 47 24.28 -2.69 3.23
CA GLY A 47 24.23 -4.14 3.49
C GLY A 47 22.84 -4.76 3.35
N ASN A 48 22.69 -6.01 3.83
CA ASN A 48 21.48 -6.82 3.64
C ASN A 48 20.20 -6.16 4.20
N ILE A 49 20.31 -5.41 5.31
CA ILE A 49 19.16 -4.77 5.95
C ILE A 49 18.62 -3.63 5.08
N ALA A 50 19.49 -2.77 4.55
CA ALA A 50 19.08 -1.69 3.66
C ALA A 50 18.50 -2.22 2.34
N TYR A 51 19.01 -3.36 1.84
CA TYR A 51 18.45 -4.03 0.67
C TYR A 51 17.02 -4.55 0.91
N ILE A 52 16.76 -5.17 2.07
CA ILE A 52 15.40 -5.61 2.45
C ILE A 52 14.45 -4.40 2.54
N VAL A 53 14.92 -3.27 3.09
CA VAL A 53 14.11 -2.05 3.11
C VAL A 53 13.77 -1.62 1.68
N ALA A 54 14.76 -1.56 0.79
CA ALA A 54 14.59 -1.13 -0.60
C ALA A 54 13.64 -2.04 -1.42
N GLN A 55 13.84 -3.35 -1.34
CA GLN A 55 13.19 -4.33 -2.23
C GLN A 55 11.87 -4.89 -1.69
N LEU A 56 11.65 -4.84 -0.37
CA LEU A 56 10.47 -5.43 0.24
C LEU A 56 9.59 -4.37 0.91
N ARG A 57 10.18 -3.50 1.75
CA ARG A 57 9.39 -2.57 2.58
C ARG A 57 8.89 -1.37 1.83
N VAL A 58 9.77 -0.71 1.08
CA VAL A 58 9.41 0.45 0.24
C VAL A 58 8.28 0.10 -0.74
N PRO A 59 8.39 -0.95 -1.59
CA PRO A 59 7.30 -1.29 -2.50
C PRO A 59 6.01 -1.68 -1.77
N ARG A 60 6.10 -2.40 -0.65
CA ARG A 60 4.92 -2.75 0.14
C ARG A 60 4.22 -1.53 0.75
N ALA A 61 4.98 -0.57 1.28
CA ALA A 61 4.44 0.66 1.84
C ALA A 61 3.78 1.54 0.76
N LEU A 62 4.38 1.60 -0.43
CA LEU A 62 3.80 2.27 -1.59
C LEU A 62 2.49 1.59 -2.03
N CYS A 63 2.47 0.26 -2.17
CA CYS A 63 1.25 -0.48 -2.47
C CYS A 63 0.16 -0.24 -1.43
N ALA A 64 0.49 -0.25 -0.14
CA ALA A 64 -0.47 0.03 0.92
C ALA A 64 -1.06 1.45 0.82
N ALA A 65 -0.24 2.45 0.53
CA ALA A 65 -0.68 3.82 0.34
C ALA A 65 -1.61 3.96 -0.88
N LEU A 66 -1.24 3.34 -2.01
CA LEU A 66 -2.04 3.35 -3.24
C LEU A 66 -3.38 2.64 -3.04
N VAL A 67 -3.37 1.43 -2.47
CA VAL A 67 -4.60 0.67 -2.18
C VAL A 67 -5.49 1.45 -1.22
N GLY A 68 -4.93 2.04 -0.15
CA GLY A 68 -5.67 2.89 0.79
C GLY A 68 -6.30 4.10 0.12
N ALA A 69 -5.58 4.78 -0.78
CA ALA A 69 -6.11 5.91 -1.55
C ALA A 69 -7.26 5.48 -2.46
N CYS A 70 -7.11 4.38 -3.20
CA CYS A 70 -8.17 3.82 -4.04
C CYS A 70 -9.42 3.46 -3.24
N LEU A 71 -9.25 2.84 -2.07
CA LEU A 71 -10.36 2.49 -1.17
C LEU A 71 -11.04 3.75 -0.61
N GLY A 72 -10.27 4.78 -0.25
CA GLY A 72 -10.81 6.06 0.21
C GLY A 72 -11.65 6.75 -0.87
N VAL A 73 -11.16 6.77 -2.11
CA VAL A 73 -11.90 7.32 -3.26
C VAL A 73 -13.15 6.51 -3.56
N ALA A 74 -13.06 5.17 -3.59
CA ALA A 74 -14.21 4.30 -3.80
C ALA A 74 -15.29 4.51 -2.71
N GLY A 75 -14.87 4.67 -1.45
CA GLY A 75 -15.77 5.00 -0.33
C GLY A 75 -16.45 6.35 -0.51
N ALA A 76 -15.70 7.40 -0.84
CA ALA A 76 -16.23 8.74 -1.06
C ALA A 76 -17.23 8.78 -2.23
N LEU A 77 -16.92 8.11 -3.34
CA LEU A 77 -17.82 7.99 -4.49
C LEU A 77 -19.11 7.26 -4.13
N MET A 78 -19.01 6.13 -3.43
CA MET A 78 -20.15 5.33 -3.01
C MET A 78 -21.07 6.13 -2.06
N GLN A 79 -20.49 6.81 -1.07
CA GLN A 79 -21.23 7.69 -0.16
C GLN A 79 -21.89 8.86 -0.91
N GLY A 80 -21.26 9.38 -1.97
CA GLY A 80 -21.80 10.44 -2.81
C GLY A 80 -22.99 10.00 -3.67
N ILE A 81 -22.88 8.85 -4.35
CA ILE A 81 -23.92 8.31 -5.24
C ILE A 81 -25.16 7.89 -4.45
N THR A 82 -24.96 7.14 -3.36
CA THR A 82 -26.07 6.66 -2.51
C THR A 82 -26.65 7.74 -1.61
N ARG A 83 -25.96 8.87 -1.46
CA ARG A 83 -26.22 9.91 -0.46
C ARG A 83 -26.36 9.33 0.96
N ASN A 84 -25.66 8.22 1.23
CA ASN A 84 -25.66 7.55 2.52
C ASN A 84 -24.22 7.45 3.05
N ARG A 85 -23.94 8.14 4.16
CA ARG A 85 -22.60 8.17 4.79
C ARG A 85 -22.16 6.82 5.37
N LEU A 86 -23.06 5.84 5.46
CA LEU A 86 -22.77 4.48 5.90
C LEU A 86 -22.56 3.50 4.72
N ALA A 87 -22.73 3.95 3.47
CA ALA A 87 -22.55 3.07 2.32
C ALA A 87 -21.06 2.74 2.12
N SER A 88 -20.76 1.46 1.90
CA SER A 88 -19.41 0.96 1.63
C SER A 88 -19.34 0.31 0.24
N PRO A 89 -18.21 0.47 -0.49
CA PRO A 89 -18.04 -0.09 -1.83
C PRO A 89 -18.00 -1.63 -1.84
N SER A 90 -17.76 -2.27 -0.69
CA SER A 90 -17.83 -3.73 -0.53
C SER A 90 -19.22 -4.32 -0.79
N LEU A 91 -20.29 -3.51 -0.73
CA LEU A 91 -21.67 -3.97 -0.94
C LEU A 91 -22.00 -4.33 -2.40
N PHE A 92 -21.19 -3.88 -3.37
CA PHE A 92 -21.42 -4.14 -4.81
C PHE A 92 -20.73 -5.40 -5.34
N GLY A 93 -20.28 -6.32 -4.47
CA GLY A 93 -19.77 -7.63 -4.89
C GLY A 93 -18.36 -7.63 -5.50
N VAL A 94 -17.67 -6.48 -5.54
CA VAL A 94 -16.29 -6.38 -6.06
C VAL A 94 -15.33 -7.28 -5.27
N THR A 95 -15.49 -7.37 -3.96
CA THR A 95 -14.70 -8.26 -3.09
C THR A 95 -14.97 -9.73 -3.37
N ALA A 96 -16.25 -10.10 -3.58
CA ALA A 96 -16.65 -11.47 -3.90
C ALA A 96 -16.13 -11.89 -5.29
N GLY A 97 -16.20 -11.01 -6.29
CA GLY A 97 -15.64 -11.25 -7.62
C GLY A 97 -14.12 -11.41 -7.61
N ALA A 98 -13.41 -10.57 -6.85
CA ALA A 98 -11.97 -10.70 -6.70
C ALA A 98 -11.56 -12.02 -6.00
N ALA A 99 -12.29 -12.42 -4.96
CA ALA A 99 -12.05 -13.69 -4.26
C ALA A 99 -12.31 -14.90 -5.16
N LEU A 100 -13.39 -14.88 -5.96
CA LEU A 100 -13.67 -15.91 -6.95
C LEU A 100 -12.55 -15.99 -7.99
N GLY A 101 -12.12 -14.86 -8.55
CA GLY A 101 -11.03 -14.80 -9.51
C GLY A 101 -9.72 -15.38 -8.97
N LEU A 102 -9.37 -15.05 -7.72
CA LEU A 102 -8.21 -15.62 -7.03
C LEU A 102 -8.35 -17.14 -6.87
N ALA A 103 -9.51 -17.64 -6.46
CA ALA A 103 -9.76 -19.07 -6.27
C ALA A 103 -9.67 -19.86 -7.59
N LEU A 104 -10.23 -19.32 -8.67
CA LEU A 104 -10.17 -19.91 -10.01
C LEU A 104 -8.73 -19.94 -10.56
N PHE A 105 -7.96 -18.88 -10.31
CA PHE A 105 -6.55 -18.83 -10.68
C PHE A 105 -5.71 -19.81 -9.85
N SER A 106 -5.88 -19.84 -8.51
CA SER A 106 -5.07 -20.69 -7.63
C SER A 106 -5.30 -22.18 -7.84
N THR A 107 -6.50 -22.57 -8.28
CA THR A 107 -6.84 -23.97 -8.60
C THR A 107 -6.35 -24.40 -9.99
N GLY A 108 -5.75 -23.50 -10.77
CA GLY A 108 -5.26 -23.78 -12.13
C GLY A 108 -6.36 -23.88 -13.18
N LEU A 109 -7.62 -23.63 -12.81
CA LEU A 109 -8.75 -23.65 -13.74
C LEU A 109 -8.67 -22.50 -14.75
N VAL A 110 -8.10 -21.37 -14.33
CA VAL A 110 -7.73 -20.24 -15.20
C VAL A 110 -6.20 -20.23 -15.30
N ALA A 111 -5.66 -21.15 -16.10
CA ALA A 111 -4.24 -21.17 -16.42
C ALA A 111 -3.93 -20.11 -17.49
N LEU A 112 -3.26 -19.02 -17.10
CA LEU A 112 -2.48 -18.26 -18.06
C LEU A 112 -1.24 -19.09 -18.38
N PRO A 113 -0.85 -19.26 -19.66
CA PRO A 113 0.41 -19.93 -19.99
C PRO A 113 1.53 -19.13 -19.32
N PHE A 114 2.17 -19.74 -18.30
CA PHE A 114 3.31 -19.13 -17.64
C PHE A 114 4.49 -19.12 -18.64
N PRO A 115 5.00 -17.95 -19.03
CA PRO A 115 6.17 -17.88 -19.88
C PRO A 115 7.40 -18.12 -19.01
N GLY A 116 7.79 -19.38 -18.80
CA GLY A 116 9.03 -19.72 -18.09
C GLY A 116 9.00 -21.00 -17.27
N GLY A 117 8.49 -22.10 -17.83
CA GLY A 117 8.79 -23.45 -17.35
C GLY A 117 10.10 -23.95 -17.93
#